data_AF-A0A101GRK1-F1
#
_entry.id   AF-A0A101GRK1-F1
#
_cell.length_a   1.000
_cell.length_b   1.000
_cell.length_c   1.000
_cell.angle_alpha   90.00
_cell.angle_beta   90.00
_cell.angle_gamma   90.00
#
_symmetry.space_group_name_H-M   'P 1'
#
loop_
_entity.id
_entity.type
_entity.pdbx_description
1 polymer ?
#
loop_
_entity_poly.entity_id
_entity_poly.type
_entity_poly.pdbx_seq_one_letter_code
_entity_poly.pdbx_strand_id
1 'polypeptide(L)' 'MKVRELQEHLSKTDPELDVVCYSEDERLLVENRGFILFDILAVSTVDAERLRLDDGTPYLKFERGLASVAMATLEVTSDF' A
#
# COMPACT_ATOMS: atom_id res chain seq x y z
N MET A 1 7.46 -5.79 0.92
CA MET A 1 7.85 -5.75 2.34
C MET A 1 6.78 -6.44 3.18
N LYS A 2 7.16 -7.29 4.14
CA LYS A 2 6.25 -7.85 5.16
C LYS A 2 6.13 -6.88 6.35
N VAL A 3 5.09 -7.02 7.18
CA VAL A 3 4.88 -6.15 8.37
C VAL A 3 6.09 -6.17 9.30
N ARG A 4 6.65 -7.36 9.58
CA ARG A 4 7.85 -7.50 10.42
C ARG A 4 9.04 -6.72 9.88
N GLU A 5 9.30 -6.83 8.58
CA GLU A 5 10.41 -6.10 7.93
C GLU A 5 10.18 -4.60 8.06
N LEU A 6 8.94 -4.12 7.82
CA LEU A 6 8.61 -2.71 7.97
C LEU A 6 8.86 -2.21 9.40
N GLN A 7 8.42 -2.96 10.42
CA GLN A 7 8.70 -2.64 11.83
C GLN A 7 10.19 -2.56 12.14
N GLU A 8 11.01 -3.45 11.57
CA GLU A 8 12.46 -3.43 11.73
C GLU A 8 13.12 -2.19 11.10
N HIS A 9 12.54 -1.61 10.05
CA HIS A 9 13.03 -0.35 9.46
C HIS A 9 12.54 0.87 10.25
N LEU A 10 11.25 0.92 10.59
CA LEU A 10 10.67 2.02 11.35
C LEU A 10 11.27 2.14 12.75
N SER A 11 11.59 1.03 13.41
CA SER A 11 12.21 1.06 14.76
C SER A 11 13.60 1.71 14.80
N LYS A 12 14.23 1.95 13.65
CA LYS A 12 15.53 2.64 13.54
C LYS A 12 15.39 4.14 13.23
N THR A 13 14.16 4.61 13.05
CA THR A 13 13.84 6.00 12.70
C THR A 13 13.29 6.73 13.94
N ASP A 14 13.32 8.06 13.96
CA ASP A 14 12.68 8.86 15.01
C ASP A 14 11.16 8.59 15.01
N PRO A 15 10.56 8.12 16.13
CA PRO A 15 9.15 7.75 16.19
C PRO A 15 8.18 8.92 16.05
N GLU A 16 8.64 10.17 16.19
CA GLU A 16 7.80 11.36 16.05
C GLU A 16 7.76 11.92 14.61
N LEU A 17 8.43 11.27 13.66
CA LEU A 17 8.40 11.66 12.26
C LEU A 17 7.15 11.14 11.54
N ASP A 18 6.63 11.98 10.65
CA ASP A 18 5.58 11.57 9.71
C ASP A 18 6.09 10.53 8.72
N VAL A 19 5.25 9.54 8.44
CA VAL A 19 5.51 8.51 7.42
C VAL A 19 4.67 8.82 6.19
N VAL A 20 5.35 9.19 5.09
CA VAL A 20 4.73 9.44 3.79
C VAL A 20 5.09 8.34 2.78
N CYS A 21 4.15 7.99 1.92
CA CYS A 21 4.41 7.15 0.76
C CYS A 21 4.68 8.05 -0.46
N TYR A 22 5.51 7.61 -1.40
CA TYR A 22 5.70 8.32 -2.66
C TYR A 22 5.81 7.34 -3.82
N SER A 23 5.50 7.82 -5.03
CA SER A 23 5.69 7.06 -6.25
C SER A 23 6.21 7.96 -7.38
N GLU A 24 7.15 7.43 -8.15
CA GLU A 24 7.61 7.99 -9.42
C GLU A 24 7.01 7.24 -10.62
N ASP A 25 6.07 6.30 -10.39
CA ASP A 25 5.37 5.57 -11.45
C ASP A 25 4.53 6.54 -12.28
N GLU A 26 4.89 6.69 -13.56
CA GLU A 26 4.26 7.61 -14.51
C GLU A 26 2.73 7.48 -14.59
N ARG A 27 2.18 6.30 -14.28
CA ARG A 27 0.72 6.06 -14.29
C ARG A 27 -0.02 6.74 -13.14
N LEU A 28 0.70 7.13 -12.09
CA LEU A 28 0.17 7.81 -10.91
C LEU A 28 0.55 9.30 -10.88
N LEU A 29 1.40 9.76 -11.79
CA LEU A 29 1.88 11.14 -11.80
C LEU A 29 0.80 12.10 -12.32
N VAL A 30 0.71 13.25 -11.65
CA VAL A 30 -0.02 14.42 -12.16
C VAL A 30 0.85 15.11 -13.21
N GLU A 31 0.25 15.63 -14.27
CA GLU A 31 0.96 16.35 -15.33
C GLU A 31 1.92 17.40 -14.75
N ASN A 32 3.16 17.43 -15.25
CA ASN A 32 4.26 18.31 -14.82
C ASN A 32 4.80 18.07 -13.39
N ARG A 33 4.58 16.91 -12.77
CA ARG A 33 5.25 16.50 -11.52
C ARG A 33 6.09 15.24 -11.73
N GLY A 34 7.28 15.19 -11.13
CA GLY A 34 8.21 14.04 -11.23
C GLY A 34 7.93 12.92 -10.22
N PHE A 35 7.12 13.18 -9.19
CA PHE A 35 6.67 12.22 -8.19
C PHE A 35 5.33 12.67 -7.61
N ILE A 36 4.61 11.73 -6.98
CA ILE A 36 3.40 11.98 -6.18
C ILE A 36 3.65 11.51 -4.74
N LEU A 37 3.15 12.28 -3.77
CA LEU A 37 3.15 11.92 -2.35
C LEU A 37 1.77 11.43 -1.95
N PHE A 38 1.74 10.50 -1.00
CA PHE A 38 0.53 10.02 -0.37
C PHE A 38 0.68 9.99 1.14
N ASP A 39 -0.37 10.44 1.83
CA ASP A 39 -0.49 10.35 3.27
C ASP A 39 -1.20 9.07 3.68
N ILE A 40 -0.73 8.44 4.75
CA ILE A 40 -1.35 7.24 5.31
C ILE A 40 -2.46 7.66 6.26
N LEU A 41 -3.70 7.34 5.90
CA LEU A 41 -4.89 7.63 6.70
C LEU A 41 -5.17 6.55 7.73
N ALA A 42 -4.96 5.29 7.35
CA ALA A 42 -5.24 4.14 8.22
C ALA A 42 -4.39 2.93 7.86
N VAL A 43 -4.14 2.09 8.87
CA VAL A 43 -3.55 0.75 8.71
C VAL A 43 -4.58 -0.26 9.19
N SER A 44 -4.93 -1.23 8.35
CA SER A 44 -5.90 -2.27 8.70
C SER A 44 -5.44 -3.65 8.25
N THR A 45 -6.10 -4.68 8.79
CA THR A 45 -5.94 -6.07 8.30
C THR A 45 -7.23 -6.48 7.62
N VAL A 46 -7.10 -7.01 6.40
CA VAL A 46 -8.21 -7.50 5.60
C VAL A 46 -7.95 -8.93 5.15
N ASP A 47 -8.99 -9.75 5.09
CA ASP A 47 -8.92 -11.03 4.37
C ASP A 47 -9.07 -10.74 2.88
N ALA A 48 -8.07 -11.15 2.09
CA ALA A 48 -8.06 -10.92 0.65
C ALA A 48 -7.47 -12.11 -0.11
N GLU A 49 -7.94 -12.29 -1.34
CA GLU A 49 -7.44 -13.29 -2.27
C GLU A 49 -6.69 -12.62 -3.42
N ARG A 50 -5.48 -13.10 -3.70
CA ARG A 50 -4.69 -12.66 -4.86
C ARG A 50 -5.05 -13.51 -6.06
N LEU A 51 -5.48 -12.87 -7.13
CA LEU A 51 -5.82 -13.54 -8.36
C LEU A 51 -5.29 -12.77 -9.57
N ARG A 52 -5.41 -13.40 -10.73
CA ARG A 52 -5.13 -12.80 -12.04
C ARG A 52 -6.45 -12.78 -12.80
N LEU A 53 -6.78 -11.65 -13.39
CA LEU A 53 -7.92 -11.55 -14.30
C LEU A 53 -7.60 -12.33 -15.60
N ASP A 54 -8.60 -12.51 -16.45
CA ASP A 54 -8.47 -13.29 -17.70
C ASP A 54 -7.39 -12.73 -18.65
N ASP A 55 -7.12 -11.42 -18.57
CA ASP A 55 -6.06 -10.72 -19.31
C ASP A 55 -4.67 -10.80 -18.64
N GLY A 56 -4.55 -11.50 -17.51
CA GLY A 56 -3.34 -11.61 -16.70
C GLY A 56 -3.09 -10.44 -15.75
N THR A 57 -3.98 -9.45 -15.67
CA THR A 57 -3.85 -8.32 -14.74
C THR A 57 -3.92 -8.81 -13.29
N PRO A 58 -2.93 -8.48 -12.44
CA PRO A 58 -2.99 -8.84 -11.02
C PRO A 58 -4.12 -8.09 -10.34
N TYR A 59 -4.93 -8.81 -9.58
CA TYR A 59 -6.09 -8.28 -8.89
C TYR A 59 -6.12 -8.76 -7.44
N LEU A 60 -6.65 -7.91 -6.56
CA LEU A 60 -6.85 -8.23 -5.16
C LEU A 60 -8.35 -8.18 -4.86
N LYS A 61 -8.93 -9.36 -4.61
CA LYS A 61 -10.33 -9.46 -4.19
C LYS A 61 -10.38 -9.38 -2.67
N PHE A 62 -11.03 -8.34 -2.17
CA PHE A 62 -11.41 -8.24 -0.76
C PHE A 62 -12.60 -9.17 -0.49
N GLU A 63 -12.75 -9.58 0.77
CA GLU A 63 -13.75 -10.53 1.31
C GLU A 63 -13.20 -11.95 1.54
N ARG A 64 -13.79 -12.62 2.54
CA ARG A 64 -13.37 -13.93 3.02
C ARG A 64 -13.84 -15.03 2.06
N GLY A 65 -12.89 -15.80 1.55
CA GLY A 65 -13.08 -16.98 0.72
C GLY A 65 -12.22 -18.15 1.20
N LEU A 66 -12.29 -19.30 0.53
CA LEU A 66 -11.47 -20.46 0.90
C LEU A 66 -9.96 -20.24 0.67
N ALA A 67 -9.62 -19.36 -0.27
CA ALA A 67 -8.23 -19.03 -0.62
C ALA A 67 -7.79 -17.66 -0.11
N SER A 68 -8.64 -16.95 0.66
CA SER A 68 -8.28 -15.64 1.20
C SER A 68 -7.26 -15.79 2.32
N VAL A 69 -6.31 -14.85 2.37
CA VAL A 69 -5.31 -14.73 3.44
C VAL A 69 -5.35 -13.33 4.03
N ALA A 70 -5.06 -13.22 5.32
CA ALA A 70 -4.93 -11.93 5.98
C ALA A 70 -3.79 -11.10 5.37
N MET A 71 -4.08 -9.86 5.02
CA MET A 71 -3.12 -8.90 4.49
C MET A 71 -3.25 -7.57 5.23
N ALA A 72 -2.11 -6.96 5.58
CA ALA A 72 -2.08 -5.59 6.04
C ALA A 72 -2.24 -4.64 4.85
N THR A 73 -3.12 -3.66 4.96
CA THR A 73 -3.35 -2.61 3.96
C THR A 73 -3.12 -1.24 4.57
N LEU A 74 -2.64 -0.33 3.73
CA LEU A 74 -2.52 1.09 4.02
C LEU A 74 -3.58 1.80 3.19
N GLU A 75 -4.50 2.49 3.85
CA GLU A 75 -5.36 3.46 3.19
C GLU A 75 -4.55 4.74 3.00
N VAL A 76 -4.48 5.23 1.77
CA VAL A 76 -3.69 6.41 1.43
C VAL A 76 -4.52 7.39 0.62
N THR A 77 -4.24 8.68 0.79
CA THR A 77 -4.80 9.75 -0.06
C THR A 77 -3.65 10.48 -0.75
N SER A 78 -3.87 10.88 -2.00
CA SER A 78 -3.07 11.94 -2.62
C SER A 78 -3.63 13.29 -2.19
N ASP A 79 -2.84 14.34 -2.37
CA ASP A 79 -3.19 15.73 -2.08
C ASP A 79 -3.07 16.08 -0.58
N PHE A 80 -1.89 16.60 -0.21
CA PHE A 80 -1.81 17.58 0.87
C PHE A 80 -2.64 18.82 0.52
#